data_AF-A0A8E1WAG6-F1
#
_entry.id   AF-A0A8E1WAG6-F1
#
_cell.length_a   1.000
_cell.length_b   1.000
_cell.length_c   1.000
_cell.angle_alpha   90.00
_cell.angle_beta   90.00
_cell.angle_gamma   90.00
#
_symmetry.space_group_name_H-M   'P 1'
#
loop_
_entity.id
_entity.type
_entity.pdbx_description
1 polymer ?
#
loop_
_entity_poly.entity_id
_entity_poly.type
_entity_poly.pdbx_seq_one_letter_code
_entity_poly.pdbx_strand_id
1 'polypeptide(L)'
;TVLGDEPVLHRLRLSVPDGQVTVILGQSGCGKTTLLRHLVGLLPPTGGSVRLDGRDVWSLTSAELVSARGGIAAVVGGSHPFGSWLFSSMNVYENVACVLRRAGATDDEVHATTAPLMR
;
A
#
# COMPACT_ATOMS: atom_id res chain seq x y z
N THR A 1 -9.91 -0.45 15.73
CA THR A 1 -8.71 -1.29 15.76
C THR A 1 -8.03 -1.15 17.10
N VAL A 2 -7.75 -2.28 17.74
CA VAL A 2 -6.99 -2.38 18.98
C VAL A 2 -5.64 -3.02 18.65
N LEU A 3 -4.54 -2.44 19.14
CA LEU A 3 -3.20 -2.99 19.04
C LEU A 3 -2.67 -3.23 20.45
N GLY A 4 -2.48 -4.50 20.83
CA GLY A 4 -2.28 -4.85 22.23
C GLY A 4 -3.54 -4.55 23.04
N ASP A 5 -3.39 -3.75 24.11
CA ASP A 5 -4.51 -3.31 24.95
C ASP A 5 -4.99 -1.89 24.61
N GLU A 6 -4.33 -1.21 23.67
CA GLU A 6 -4.63 0.19 23.35
C GLU A 6 -5.47 0.30 22.07
N PRO A 7 -6.62 0.98 22.14
CA PRO A 7 -7.41 1.22 20.95
C PRO A 7 -6.83 2.39 20.15
N VAL A 8 -6.49 2.14 18.89
CA VAL A 8 -5.78 3.10 18.01
C VAL A 8 -6.73 3.78 17.02
N LEU A 9 -7.79 3.09 16.59
CA LEU A 9 -8.80 3.64 15.68
C LEU A 9 -10.20 3.31 16.20
N HIS A 10 -11.04 4.34 16.32
CA HIS A 10 -12.38 4.24 16.91
C HIS A 10 -13.46 4.70 15.92
N ARG A 11 -14.36 3.78 15.53
CA ARG A 11 -15.57 4.06 14.71
C ARG A 11 -15.33 5.00 13.51
N LEU A 12 -14.19 4.87 12.85
CA LEU A 12 -13.83 5.69 11.69
C LEU A 12 -14.70 5.33 10.49
N ARG A 13 -15.29 6.34 9.84
CA ARG A 13 -15.86 6.23 8.49
C ARG A 13 -15.14 7.22 7.60
N LEU A 14 -14.57 6.71 6.52
CA LEU A 14 -13.84 7.49 5.53
C LEU A 14 -14.23 7.01 4.13
N SER A 15 -14.35 7.94 3.20
CA SER A 15 -14.52 7.65 1.78
C SER A 15 -13.54 8.51 1.00
N VAL A 16 -12.74 7.86 0.17
CA VAL A 16 -11.72 8.50 -0.68
C VAL A 16 -12.32 8.56 -2.09
N PRO A 17 -12.59 9.75 -2.64
CA PRO A 17 -13.15 9.87 -3.98
C PRO A 17 -12.14 9.43 -5.04
N ASP A 18 -12.64 8.81 -6.12
CA ASP A 18 -11.82 8.47 -7.28
C ASP A 18 -11.27 9.72 -7.97
N GLY A 19 -10.06 9.62 -8.53
CA GLY A 19 -9.40 10.73 -9.23
C GLY A 19 -9.01 11.92 -8.34
N GLN A 20 -9.13 11.83 -7.01
CA GLN A 20 -8.81 12.92 -6.09
C GLN A 20 -7.64 12.60 -5.17
N VAL A 21 -6.80 13.61 -4.92
CA VAL A 21 -5.76 13.53 -3.89
C VAL A 21 -6.40 13.80 -2.53
N THR A 22 -6.42 12.77 -1.68
CA THR A 22 -6.90 12.88 -0.30
C THR A 22 -5.73 12.94 0.67
N VAL A 23 -5.71 13.96 1.55
CA VAL A 23 -4.66 14.15 2.56
C VAL A 23 -5.21 13.83 3.94
N ILE A 24 -4.51 12.95 4.68
CA ILE A 24 -4.83 12.60 6.07
C ILE A 24 -3.83 13.27 7.01
N LEU A 25 -4.31 14.21 7.82
CA LEU A 25 -3.50 14.97 8.77
C LEU A 25 -3.78 14.54 10.22
N GLY A 26 -2.80 14.70 11.09
CA GLY A 26 -2.94 14.42 12.52
C GLY A 26 -1.60 14.30 13.23
N GLN A 27 -1.61 14.40 14.57
CA GLN A 27 -0.42 14.31 15.41
C GLN A 27 0.31 12.95 15.26
N SER A 28 1.60 12.89 15.56
CA SER A 28 2.30 11.60 15.63
C SER A 28 1.58 10.66 16.62
N GLY A 29 1.48 9.37 16.29
CA GLY A 29 0.79 8.39 17.13
C GLY A 29 -0.73 8.31 16.97
N CYS A 30 -1.40 9.25 16.29
CA CYS A 30 -2.87 9.25 16.18
C CYS A 30 -3.47 8.16 15.25
N GLY A 31 -2.69 7.16 14.84
CA GLY A 31 -3.18 6.03 14.05
C GLY A 31 -3.16 6.18 12.52
N LYS A 32 -2.56 7.25 11.95
CA LYS A 32 -2.46 7.44 10.48
C LYS A 32 -1.81 6.25 9.76
N THR A 33 -0.67 5.80 10.25
CA THR A 33 0.04 4.64 9.67
C THR A 33 -0.79 3.36 9.80
N THR A 34 -1.50 3.19 10.92
CA THR A 34 -2.42 2.07 11.13
C THR A 34 -3.57 2.10 10.11
N LEU A 35 -4.14 3.28 9.86
CA LEU A 35 -5.17 3.48 8.83
C LEU A 35 -4.64 3.14 7.44
N LEU A 36 -3.47 3.64 7.05
CA LEU A 36 -2.86 3.32 5.75
C LEU A 36 -2.61 1.81 5.60
N ARG A 37 -2.11 1.14 6.64
CA ARG A 37 -1.91 -0.33 6.64
C ARG A 37 -3.21 -1.11 6.47
N HIS A 38 -4.32 -0.62 7.00
CA HIS A 38 -5.64 -1.22 6.74
C HIS A 38 -6.03 -1.09 5.26
N LEU A 39 -5.83 0.09 4.66
CA LEU A 39 -6.17 0.36 3.25
C LEU A 39 -5.37 -0.50 2.28
N VAL A 40 -4.06 -0.65 2.51
CA VAL A 40 -3.18 -1.46 1.64
C VAL A 40 -3.21 -2.96 1.96
N GLY A 41 -4.08 -3.36 2.91
CA GLY A 41 -4.26 -4.76 3.29
C GLY A 41 -3.07 -5.38 4.04
N LEU A 42 -2.24 -4.58 4.70
CA LEU A 42 -1.11 -5.05 5.52
C LEU A 42 -1.50 -5.38 6.97
N LEU A 43 -2.62 -4.83 7.45
CA LEU A 43 -3.11 -5.04 8.80
C LEU A 43 -4.64 -5.22 8.77
N PRO A 44 -5.21 -6.35 9.23
CA PRO A 44 -6.66 -6.50 9.33
C PRO A 44 -7.23 -5.57 10.41
N PRO A 45 -8.38 -4.91 10.18
CA PRO A 45 -9.07 -4.20 11.24
C PRO A 45 -9.66 -5.20 12.24
N THR A 46 -9.67 -4.85 13.52
CA THR A 46 -10.35 -5.65 14.57
C THR A 46 -11.86 -5.75 14.35
N GLY A 47 -12.44 -4.82 13.59
CA GLY A 47 -13.85 -4.83 13.22
C GLY A 47 -14.18 -3.75 12.18
N GLY A 48 -15.30 -3.92 11.49
CA GLY A 48 -15.67 -3.13 10.31
C GLY A 48 -15.14 -3.76 9.02
N SER A 49 -15.19 -2.99 7.92
CA SER A 49 -14.78 -3.44 6.58
C SER A 49 -13.93 -2.38 5.91
N VAL A 50 -12.98 -2.80 5.06
CA VAL A 50 -12.18 -1.90 4.23
C VAL A 50 -12.46 -2.25 2.79
N ARG A 51 -13.06 -1.33 2.03
CA ARG A 51 -13.48 -1.59 0.66
C ARG A 51 -12.62 -0.85 -0.35
N LEU A 52 -12.13 -1.57 -1.34
CA LEU A 52 -11.49 -1.03 -2.54
C LEU A 52 -12.39 -1.35 -3.73
N ASP A 53 -12.75 -0.34 -4.52
CA ASP A 53 -13.65 -0.51 -5.69
C ASP A 53 -14.93 -1.29 -5.35
N GLY A 54 -15.49 -1.01 -4.18
CA GLY A 54 -16.71 -1.64 -3.66
C GLY A 54 -16.51 -3.05 -3.06
N ARG A 55 -15.33 -3.65 -3.16
CA ARG A 55 -15.01 -5.00 -2.65
C ARG A 55 -14.31 -4.94 -1.31
N ASP A 56 -14.79 -5.71 -0.33
CA ASP A 56 -14.13 -5.79 0.98
C ASP A 56 -12.81 -6.56 0.89
N VAL A 57 -11.71 -5.88 1.14
CA VAL A 57 -10.34 -6.38 0.97
C VAL A 57 -10.08 -7.63 1.82
N TRP A 58 -10.75 -7.75 2.97
CA TRP A 58 -10.51 -8.84 3.93
C TRP A 58 -11.43 -10.05 3.73
N SER A 59 -12.39 -9.99 2.80
CA SER A 59 -13.21 -11.15 2.41
C SER A 59 -12.76 -11.80 1.10
N LEU A 60 -11.76 -11.23 0.42
CA LEU A 60 -11.25 -11.73 -0.85
C LEU A 60 -10.33 -12.94 -0.66
N THR A 61 -10.34 -13.87 -1.62
CA THR A 61 -9.31 -14.91 -1.74
C THR A 61 -7.94 -14.29 -2.03
N SER A 62 -6.85 -15.04 -1.80
CA SER A 62 -5.50 -14.55 -2.10
C SER A 62 -5.31 -14.10 -3.56
N ALA A 63 -5.94 -14.80 -4.51
CA ALA A 63 -5.86 -14.45 -5.93
C ALA A 63 -6.62 -13.15 -6.24
N GLU A 64 -7.84 -13.01 -5.72
CA GLU A 64 -8.64 -11.79 -5.86
C GLU A 64 -7.98 -10.59 -5.17
N LEU A 65 -7.31 -10.82 -4.04
CA LEU A 65 -6.57 -9.80 -3.31
C LEU A 65 -5.36 -9.31 -4.09
N VAL A 66 -4.61 -10.20 -4.74
CA VAL A 66 -3.50 -9.82 -5.65
C VAL A 66 -4.03 -8.99 -6.81
N SER A 67 -5.14 -9.40 -7.42
CA SER A 67 -5.78 -8.64 -8.50
C SER A 67 -6.27 -7.27 -8.05
N ALA A 68 -6.97 -7.20 -6.91
CA ALA A 68 -7.45 -5.94 -6.33
C ALA A 68 -6.29 -4.99 -5.95
N ARG A 69 -5.16 -5.53 -5.49
CA ARG A 69 -3.96 -4.74 -5.18
C ARG A 69 -3.16 -4.31 -6.40
N GLY A 70 -3.44 -4.85 -7.59
CA GLY A 70 -2.74 -4.46 -8.82
C GLY A 70 -2.81 -2.96 -9.12
N GLY A 71 -3.87 -2.28 -8.67
CA GLY A 71 -4.05 -0.83 -8.77
C GLY A 71 -3.54 -0.02 -7.57
N ILE A 72 -2.99 -0.66 -6.53
CA ILE A 72 -2.56 0.02 -5.31
C ILE A 72 -1.02 0.02 -5.23
N ALA A 73 -0.43 1.21 -5.30
CA ALA A 73 0.95 1.44 -4.90
C ALA A 73 0.98 2.09 -3.51
N ALA A 74 1.84 1.59 -2.63
CA ALA A 74 2.02 2.11 -1.28
C ALA A 74 3.47 2.56 -1.06
N VAL A 75 3.65 3.83 -0.72
CA VAL A 75 4.95 4.37 -0.27
C VAL A 75 4.82 4.66 1.22
N VAL A 76 5.51 3.87 2.04
CA VAL A 76 5.41 3.97 3.50
C VAL A 76 6.67 4.60 4.06
N GLY A 77 6.54 5.79 4.64
CA GLY A 77 7.62 6.43 5.37
C GLY A 77 7.87 5.73 6.71
N GLY A 78 9.14 5.42 7.00
CA GLY A 78 9.55 4.87 8.28
C GLY A 78 11.06 4.95 8.47
N SER A 79 11.48 5.47 9.62
CA SER A 79 12.86 5.47 10.08
C SER A 79 13.08 4.21 10.92
N HIS A 80 13.38 3.08 10.28
CA HIS A 80 13.95 1.93 10.98
C HIS A 80 15.35 1.65 10.39
N PRO A 81 16.35 1.25 11.21
CA PRO A 81 17.72 1.04 10.74
C PRO A 81 17.92 -0.13 9.74
N PHE A 82 16.84 -0.83 9.36
CA PHE A 82 16.88 -2.06 8.55
C PHE A 82 15.78 -2.14 7.47
N GLY A 83 15.54 -1.08 6.71
CA GLY A 83 14.74 -1.26 5.50
C GLY A 83 14.14 0.02 4.97
N SER A 84 14.85 0.66 4.05
CA SER A 84 14.17 1.19 2.87
C SER A 84 13.29 0.04 2.33
N TRP A 85 12.08 0.33 1.85
CA TRP A 85 11.21 -0.64 1.17
C TRP A 85 11.76 -1.04 -0.22
N LEU A 86 13.08 -0.93 -0.36
CA LEU A 86 13.88 -1.23 -1.52
C LEU A 86 14.72 -2.46 -1.17
N PHE A 87 14.95 -3.29 -2.16
CA PHE A 87 15.86 -4.42 -2.06
C PHE A 87 17.29 -3.89 -2.16
N SER A 88 18.05 -3.97 -1.06
CA SER A 88 19.46 -3.52 -1.04
C SER A 88 20.37 -4.31 -1.97
N SER A 89 19.95 -5.50 -2.39
CA SER A 89 20.64 -6.32 -3.39
C SER A 89 20.38 -5.86 -4.83
N MET A 90 19.57 -4.82 -5.02
CA MET A 90 19.16 -4.29 -6.32
C MET A 90 19.52 -2.80 -6.43
N ASN A 91 19.89 -2.36 -7.61
CA ASN A 91 20.03 -0.94 -7.91
C ASN A 91 18.64 -0.26 -8.06
N VAL A 92 18.62 1.07 -8.24
CA VAL A 92 17.37 1.85 -8.35
C VAL A 92 16.50 1.38 -9.51
N TYR A 93 17.11 1.16 -10.68
CA TYR A 93 16.39 0.67 -11.86
C TYR A 93 15.76 -0.70 -11.59
N GLU A 94 16.53 -1.62 -10.99
CA GLU A 94 16.06 -2.97 -10.67
C GLU A 94 14.92 -2.97 -9.64
N ASN A 95 14.97 -2.08 -8.65
CA ASN A 95 13.88 -1.94 -7.68
C ASN A 95 12.56 -1.52 -8.35
N VAL A 96 12.61 -0.58 -9.30
CA VAL A 96 11.42 -0.13 -10.04
C VAL A 96 10.96 -1.20 -11.05
N ALA A 97 11.91 -1.77 -11.80
CA ALA A 97 11.65 -2.81 -12.80
C ALA A 97 11.07 -4.10 -12.20
N CYS A 98 11.46 -4.46 -10.98
CA CYS A 98 11.05 -5.69 -10.30
C CYS A 98 9.52 -5.83 -10.20
N VAL A 99 8.82 -4.72 -9.91
CA VAL A 99 7.36 -4.73 -9.78
C VAL A 99 6.68 -4.97 -11.13
N LEU A 100 7.17 -4.33 -12.19
CA LEU A 100 6.65 -4.49 -13.56
C LEU A 100 6.88 -5.91 -14.08
N ARG A 101 8.08 -6.47 -13.86
CA ARG A 101 8.40 -7.87 -14.21
C ARG A 101 7.51 -8.85 -13.45
N ARG A 102 7.26 -8.61 -12.16
CA ARG A 102 6.35 -9.44 -11.36
C ARG A 102 4.90 -9.37 -11.85
N ALA A 103 4.50 -8.25 -12.45
CA ALA A 103 3.21 -8.10 -13.11
C ALA A 103 3.15 -8.75 -14.51
N GLY A 104 4.26 -9.32 -15.00
CA GLY A 104 4.35 -10.02 -16.28
C GLY A 104 4.74 -9.14 -17.46
N ALA A 105 5.22 -7.90 -17.23
CA ALA A 105 5.69 -7.03 -18.30
C ALA A 105 6.97 -7.58 -18.96
N THR A 106 7.07 -7.42 -20.27
CA THR A 106 8.26 -7.74 -21.07
C THR A 106 9.41 -6.78 -20.77
N ASP A 107 10.64 -7.18 -21.08
CA ASP A 107 11.80 -6.29 -20.84
C ASP A 107 11.72 -4.98 -21.63
N ASP A 108 11.13 -4.99 -22.83
CA ASP A 108 10.89 -3.77 -23.62
C ASP A 108 9.89 -2.83 -22.92
N GLU A 109 8.78 -3.35 -22.40
CA GLU A 109 7.78 -2.58 -21.65
C GLU A 109 8.36 -2.04 -20.33
N VAL A 110 9.14 -2.86 -19.64
CA VAL A 110 9.85 -2.48 -18.41
C VAL A 110 10.80 -1.34 -18.70
N HIS A 111 11.61 -1.44 -19.76
CA HIS A 111 12.56 -0.41 -20.14
C HIS A 111 11.85 0.89 -20.54
N ALA A 112 10.83 0.80 -21.40
CA ALA A 112 10.05 1.96 -21.84
C ALA A 112 9.37 2.71 -20.68
N THR A 113 8.91 1.98 -19.65
CA THR A 113 8.26 2.58 -18.47
C THR A 113 9.28 3.10 -17.45
N THR A 114 10.38 2.38 -17.24
CA THR A 114 11.33 2.67 -16.15
C THR A 114 12.37 3.71 -16.55
N ALA A 115 12.92 3.65 -17.77
CA ALA A 115 13.99 4.54 -18.20
C ALA A 115 13.65 6.04 -18.11
N PRO A 116 12.43 6.51 -18.42
CA PRO A 116 12.06 7.92 -18.26
C PRO A 116 12.08 8.42 -16.81
N LEU A 117 11.88 7.52 -15.82
CA LEU A 117 11.87 7.84 -14.40
C LEU A 117 13.27 7.99 -13.79
N MET A 118 14.32 7.59 -14.53
CA MET A 118 15.71 7.58 -14.07
C MET A 118 16.49 8.86 -14.43
N ARG A 119 15.78 9.94 -14.78
CA ARG A 119 16.37 11.23 -15.15
C ARG A 119 16.65 12.11 -13.94
#